data_AF-A0AAW1U0K0-F1
#
_entry.id   AF-A0AAW1U0K0-F1
#
_cell.length_a   1.000
_cell.length_b   1.000
_cell.length_c   1.000
_cell.angle_alpha   90.00
_cell.angle_beta   90.00
_cell.angle_gamma   90.00
#
_symmetry.space_group_name_H-M   'P 1'
#
loop_
_entity.id
_entity.type
_entity.pdbx_description
1 polymer ?
#
loop_
_entity_poly.entity_id
_entity_poly.type
_entity_poly.pdbx_seq_one_letter_code
_entity_poly.pdbx_strand_id
1 'polypeptide(L)'
;MDTQAPIVRYRSLPYFHSLTAKLCHIFSEIDELKVAKYNFITGKSVFTRLKDKIPPSLTSDCIYSVPCLDCEGVYIGQTSQTIKRRITLHKSDVRLRPDRCALALHSSQQGHRFDFDNVGILDVAGSYQKRIFLEMVHINNNSNSINKKTDVSRLSCIYSYLLSNHFR
;
A
#
# COMPACT_ATOMS: atom_id res chain seq x y z
N MET A 1 31.91 -40.45 -22.64
CA MET A 1 32.47 -39.21 -23.22
C MET A 1 31.43 -38.14 -22.95
N ASP A 2 31.61 -37.38 -21.88
CA ASP A 2 30.65 -36.38 -21.43
C ASP A 2 30.71 -35.16 -22.35
N THR A 3 29.70 -35.00 -23.20
CA THR A 3 29.57 -33.84 -24.08
C THR A 3 29.17 -32.64 -23.23
N GLN A 4 30.15 -31.87 -22.78
CA GLN A 4 29.93 -30.64 -22.02
C GLN A 4 29.23 -29.61 -22.93
N ALA A 5 28.06 -29.15 -22.52
CA ALA A 5 27.24 -28.23 -23.31
C ALA A 5 28.02 -26.93 -23.63
N PRO A 6 27.85 -26.36 -24.84
CA PRO A 6 28.58 -25.17 -25.26
C PRO A 6 28.28 -23.98 -24.34
N ILE A 7 29.32 -23.23 -23.97
CA ILE A 7 29.20 -22.08 -23.07
C ILE A 7 28.61 -20.90 -23.85
N VAL A 8 27.31 -20.66 -23.67
CA VAL A 8 26.63 -19.52 -24.30
C VAL A 8 26.90 -18.23 -23.51
N ARG A 9 27.48 -17.23 -24.18
CA ARG A 9 27.71 -15.88 -23.65
C ARG A 9 26.53 -14.98 -23.96
N TYR A 10 26.07 -14.24 -22.96
CA TYR A 10 24.98 -13.27 -23.09
C TYR A 10 25.53 -11.85 -23.12
N ARG A 11 25.07 -11.04 -24.06
CA ARG A 11 25.40 -9.61 -24.19
C ARG A 11 24.15 -8.79 -24.47
N SER A 12 24.15 -7.53 -24.08
CA SER A 12 23.05 -6.60 -24.33
C SER A 12 23.49 -5.46 -25.24
N LEU A 13 22.62 -5.04 -26.15
CA LEU A 13 22.84 -3.91 -27.05
C LEU A 13 21.75 -2.86 -26.88
N PRO A 14 22.10 -1.56 -26.86
CA PRO A 14 21.10 -0.51 -26.98
C PRO A 14 20.36 -0.63 -28.31
N TYR A 15 19.05 -0.42 -28.29
CA TYR A 15 18.24 -0.42 -29.50
C TYR A 15 18.38 0.90 -30.28
N PHE A 16 19.00 0.82 -31.44
CA PHE A 16 19.09 1.83 -32.48
C PHE A 16 18.50 1.21 -33.75
N HIS A 17 17.41 1.79 -34.26
CA HIS A 17 16.54 1.19 -35.27
C HIS A 17 17.30 0.51 -36.43
N SER A 18 18.26 1.23 -37.04
CA SER A 18 18.98 0.74 -38.21
C SER A 18 20.28 -0.01 -37.91
N LEU A 19 20.91 0.22 -36.76
CA LEU A 19 22.21 -0.35 -36.41
C LEU A 19 22.06 -1.67 -35.65
N THR A 20 21.19 -1.71 -34.64
CA THR A 20 21.01 -2.89 -33.78
C THR A 20 20.45 -4.07 -34.56
N ALA A 21 19.59 -3.85 -35.55
CA ALA A 21 19.09 -4.90 -36.42
C ALA A 21 20.21 -5.58 -37.23
N LYS A 22 21.10 -4.79 -37.84
CA LYS A 22 22.27 -5.29 -38.59
C LYS A 22 23.24 -6.05 -37.69
N LEU A 23 23.53 -5.48 -36.52
CA LEU A 23 24.42 -6.13 -35.53
C LEU A 23 23.84 -7.44 -35.02
N CYS A 24 22.54 -7.51 -34.71
CA CYS A 24 21.90 -8.76 -34.30
C CYS A 24 21.96 -9.84 -35.40
N HIS A 25 21.88 -9.47 -36.68
CA HIS A 25 22.04 -10.42 -37.78
C HIS A 25 23.49 -10.93 -37.89
N ILE A 26 24.48 -10.05 -37.76
CA ILE A 26 25.90 -10.49 -37.77
C ILE A 26 26.17 -11.42 -36.58
N PHE A 27 25.64 -11.07 -35.40
CA PHE A 27 25.84 -11.88 -34.20
C PHE A 27 25.02 -13.17 -34.16
N SER A 28 24.00 -13.34 -35.00
CA SER A 28 23.26 -14.62 -35.09
C SER A 28 24.06 -15.74 -35.76
N GLU A 29 25.16 -15.41 -36.44
CA GLU A 29 26.09 -16.41 -37.02
C GLU A 29 27.05 -16.99 -35.97
N ILE A 30 27.03 -16.49 -34.73
CA ILE A 30 27.89 -16.93 -33.63
C ILE A 30 27.03 -17.75 -32.65
N ASP A 31 27.11 -19.08 -32.71
CA ASP A 31 26.32 -20.01 -31.88
C ASP A 31 26.52 -19.81 -30.36
N GLU A 32 27.71 -19.37 -29.97
CA GLU A 32 28.08 -19.14 -28.57
C GLU A 32 27.62 -17.76 -28.04
N LEU A 33 26.93 -16.93 -28.84
CA LEU A 33 26.57 -15.57 -28.45
C LEU A 33 25.07 -15.32 -28.57
N LYS A 34 24.43 -14.96 -27.44
CA LYS A 34 23.05 -14.48 -27.42
C LYS A 34 22.99 -13.00 -27.07
N VAL A 35 22.33 -12.22 -27.93
CA VAL A 35 22.24 -10.77 -27.79
C VAL A 35 20.82 -10.33 -27.44
N ALA A 36 20.66 -9.65 -26.32
CA ALA A 36 19.42 -9.00 -25.90
C ALA A 36 19.43 -7.52 -26.28
N LYS A 37 18.25 -6.95 -26.51
CA LYS A 37 18.08 -5.52 -26.81
C LYS A 37 17.56 -4.79 -25.58
N TYR A 38 18.04 -3.58 -25.32
CA TYR A 38 17.47 -2.70 -24.30
C TYR A 38 17.31 -1.27 -24.81
N ASN A 39 16.38 -0.52 -24.22
CA ASN A 39 16.17 0.87 -24.57
C ASN A 39 17.19 1.75 -23.83
N PHE A 40 17.96 2.53 -24.60
CA PHE A 40 18.92 3.47 -24.03
C PHE A 40 18.23 4.64 -23.32
N ILE A 41 17.15 5.14 -23.92
CA ILE A 41 16.29 6.17 -23.33
C ILE A 41 15.15 5.48 -22.59
N THR A 42 15.09 5.67 -21.28
CA THR A 42 14.01 5.17 -20.44
C THR A 42 13.11 6.31 -19.99
N GLY A 43 11.84 6.04 -19.68
CA GLY A 43 10.97 7.07 -19.09
C GLY A 43 11.59 7.71 -17.84
N LYS A 44 12.33 6.94 -17.04
CA LYS A 44 13.04 7.44 -15.85
C LYS A 44 14.20 8.39 -16.15
N SER A 45 14.82 8.31 -17.34
CA SER A 45 15.87 9.24 -17.76
C SER A 45 15.31 10.49 -18.45
N VAL A 46 14.11 10.41 -19.02
CA VAL A 46 13.45 11.54 -19.70
C VAL A 46 12.66 12.40 -18.71
N PHE A 47 11.93 11.77 -17.79
CA PHE A 47 11.10 12.46 -16.82
C PHE A 47 11.86 12.72 -15.52
N THR A 48 11.71 13.93 -14.99
CA THR A 48 12.20 14.28 -13.66
C THR A 48 11.56 13.40 -12.60
N ARG A 49 12.34 13.03 -11.58
CA ARG A 49 11.85 12.22 -10.44
C ARG A 49 10.87 12.98 -9.54
N LEU A 50 10.66 14.28 -9.78
CA LEU A 50 9.75 15.12 -9.04
C LEU A 50 8.32 14.83 -9.48
N LYS A 51 7.69 13.85 -8.84
CA LYS A 51 6.23 13.68 -8.92
C LYS A 51 5.56 14.72 -8.03
N ASP A 52 4.41 15.22 -8.48
CA ASP A 52 3.53 16.00 -7.63
C ASP A 52 3.13 15.19 -6.40
N LYS A 53 3.06 15.86 -5.25
CA LYS A 53 2.57 15.23 -4.02
C LYS A 53 1.10 14.87 -4.21
N ILE A 54 0.76 13.63 -3.89
CA ILE A 54 -0.63 13.18 -3.89
C ILE A 54 -1.33 13.88 -2.72
N PRO A 55 -2.47 14.57 -2.94
CA PRO A 55 -3.20 15.19 -1.85
C PRO A 55 -3.75 14.11 -0.90
N PRO A 56 -3.81 14.36 0.42
CA PRO A 56 -4.20 13.35 1.41
C PRO A 56 -5.53 12.64 1.11
N SER A 57 -6.51 13.37 0.57
CA SER A 57 -7.83 12.82 0.23
C SER A 57 -7.81 11.79 -0.90
N LEU A 58 -6.77 11.80 -1.75
CA LEU A 58 -6.59 10.86 -2.86
C LEU A 58 -5.61 9.73 -2.53
N THR A 59 -5.03 9.71 -1.33
CA THR A 59 -4.19 8.59 -0.88
C THR A 59 -5.02 7.32 -0.81
N SER A 60 -4.51 6.24 -1.41
CA SER A 60 -5.03 4.88 -1.32
C SER A 60 -4.09 4.00 -0.49
N ASP A 61 -4.52 2.76 -0.22
CA ASP A 61 -3.67 1.75 0.42
C ASP A 61 -3.06 2.23 1.75
N CYS A 62 -3.90 2.80 2.60
CA CYS A 62 -3.47 3.46 3.83
C CYS A 62 -4.31 3.06 5.05
N ILE A 63 -3.73 3.33 6.22
CA ILE A 63 -4.38 3.27 7.52
C ILE A 63 -4.70 4.71 7.90
N TYR A 64 -5.94 4.95 8.31
CA TYR A 64 -6.43 6.28 8.65
C TYR A 64 -7.17 6.27 9.98
N SER A 65 -7.33 7.47 10.53
CA SER A 65 -8.09 7.76 11.74
C SER A 65 -9.20 8.76 11.44
N VAL A 66 -10.33 8.58 12.12
CA VAL A 66 -11.47 9.50 12.09
C VAL A 66 -11.87 9.78 13.54
N PRO A 67 -11.67 11.00 14.05
CA PRO A 67 -12.02 11.32 15.42
C PRO A 67 -13.54 11.47 15.58
N CYS A 68 -14.03 11.11 16.76
CA CYS A 68 -15.37 11.44 17.19
C CYS A 68 -15.42 12.93 17.62
N LEU A 69 -16.51 13.62 17.32
CA LEU A 69 -16.71 15.02 17.74
C LEU A 69 -17.27 15.13 19.15
N ASP A 70 -17.94 14.09 19.63
CA ASP A 70 -18.72 14.11 20.87
C ASP A 70 -18.04 13.32 22.00
N CYS A 71 -16.91 12.64 21.74
CA CYS A 71 -16.06 12.01 22.75
C CYS A 71 -14.60 11.94 22.31
N GLU A 72 -13.69 11.54 23.21
CA GLU A 72 -12.25 11.35 22.91
C GLU A 72 -11.95 10.13 22.01
N GLY A 73 -12.99 9.42 21.58
CA GLY A 73 -12.87 8.21 20.79
C GLY A 73 -12.37 8.48 19.38
N VAL A 74 -11.53 7.58 18.88
CA VAL A 74 -11.04 7.63 17.49
C VAL A 74 -11.33 6.30 16.80
N TYR A 75 -11.91 6.35 15.60
CA TYR A 75 -12.02 5.16 14.76
C TYR A 75 -10.76 5.04 13.90
N ILE A 76 -10.13 3.86 13.91
CA ILE A 76 -8.97 3.55 13.08
C ILE A 76 -9.38 2.49 12.06
N GLY A 77 -9.01 2.68 10.80
CA GLY A 77 -9.34 1.73 9.76
C GLY A 77 -8.33 1.70 8.63
N GLN A 78 -8.28 0.60 7.89
CA GLN A 78 -7.53 0.54 6.63
C GLN A 78 -8.45 0.65 5.40
N THR A 79 -7.85 1.04 4.28
CA THR A 79 -8.53 0.98 2.98
C THR A 79 -7.55 0.74 1.83
N SER A 80 -7.98 -0.02 0.82
CA SER A 80 -7.33 -0.07 -0.50
C SER A 80 -7.84 1.00 -1.46
N GLN A 81 -8.96 1.65 -1.14
CA GLN A 81 -9.55 2.72 -1.94
C GLN A 81 -8.98 4.06 -1.51
N THR A 82 -9.29 5.13 -2.24
CA THR A 82 -8.94 6.48 -1.79
C THR A 82 -9.67 6.86 -0.51
N ILE A 83 -9.02 7.66 0.34
CA ILE A 83 -9.64 8.20 1.57
C ILE A 83 -10.99 8.87 1.25
N LYS A 84 -11.04 9.73 0.23
CA LYS A 84 -12.28 10.40 -0.19
C LYS A 84 -13.42 9.41 -0.41
N ARG A 85 -13.16 8.31 -1.14
CA ARG A 85 -14.18 7.29 -1.40
C ARG A 85 -14.58 6.55 -0.12
N ARG A 86 -13.61 6.22 0.73
CA ARG A 86 -13.87 5.52 2.00
C ARG A 86 -14.73 6.34 2.95
N ILE A 87 -14.48 7.65 3.05
CA ILE A 87 -15.28 8.58 3.86
C ILE A 87 -16.70 8.70 3.33
N THR A 88 -16.90 8.79 2.01
CA THR A 88 -18.26 8.75 1.43
C THR A 88 -19.01 7.47 1.79
N LEU A 89 -18.33 6.32 1.78
CA LEU A 89 -18.93 5.05 2.20
C LEU A 89 -19.31 5.07 3.69
N HIS A 90 -18.43 5.57 4.57
CA HIS A 90 -18.73 5.68 5.99
C HIS A 90 -19.92 6.60 6.28
N LYS A 91 -20.01 7.76 5.61
CA LYS A 91 -21.18 8.64 5.71
C LYS A 91 -22.47 7.91 5.32
N SER A 92 -22.41 7.07 4.28
CA SER A 92 -23.54 6.23 3.88
C SER A 92 -23.84 5.12 4.89
N ASP A 93 -22.83 4.50 5.48
CA ASP A 93 -22.98 3.42 6.45
C ASP A 93 -23.61 3.92 7.75
N VAL A 94 -23.18 5.08 8.25
CA VAL A 94 -23.81 5.75 9.41
C VAL A 94 -25.30 5.98 9.18
N ARG A 95 -25.70 6.38 7.96
CA ARG A 95 -27.10 6.68 7.65
C ARG A 95 -27.97 5.43 7.41
N LEU A 96 -27.41 4.39 6.79
CA LEU A 96 -28.22 3.29 6.23
C LEU A 96 -27.90 1.91 6.81
N ARG A 97 -26.72 1.71 7.41
CA ARG A 97 -26.18 0.40 7.81
C ARG A 97 -25.34 0.52 9.09
N PRO A 98 -25.96 0.81 10.25
CA PRO A 98 -25.23 1.06 11.49
C PRO A 98 -24.36 -0.13 11.93
N ASP A 99 -24.74 -1.37 11.61
CA ASP A 99 -23.99 -2.56 12.06
C ASP A 99 -22.77 -2.91 11.19
N ARG A 100 -22.51 -2.16 10.11
CA ARG A 100 -21.49 -2.52 9.13
C ARG A 100 -20.06 -2.29 9.60
N CYS A 101 -19.82 -1.29 10.44
CA CYS A 101 -18.50 -0.98 10.98
C CYS A 101 -18.61 -0.37 12.38
N ALA A 102 -17.52 -0.43 13.16
CA ALA A 102 -17.49 0.12 14.51
C ALA A 102 -17.82 1.62 14.56
N LEU A 103 -17.38 2.38 13.55
CA LEU A 103 -17.71 3.81 13.39
C LEU A 103 -19.22 4.02 13.28
N ALA A 104 -19.88 3.33 12.35
CA ALA A 104 -21.33 3.47 12.14
C ALA A 104 -22.13 2.99 13.35
N LEU A 105 -21.68 1.92 14.00
CA LEU A 105 -22.32 1.37 15.19
C LEU A 105 -22.21 2.34 16.36
N HIS A 106 -21.03 2.93 16.58
CA HIS A 106 -20.80 3.94 17.62
C HIS A 106 -21.70 5.15 17.40
N SER A 107 -21.77 5.66 16.16
CA SER A 107 -22.65 6.79 15.82
C SER A 107 -24.12 6.47 16.08
N SER A 108 -24.58 5.28 15.72
CA SER A 108 -25.97 4.84 15.93
C SER A 108 -26.32 4.63 17.41
N GLN A 109 -25.45 3.95 18.16
CA GLN A 109 -25.72 3.59 19.56
C GLN A 109 -25.57 4.76 20.53
N GLN A 110 -24.60 5.65 20.28
CA GLN A 110 -24.30 6.78 21.16
C GLN A 110 -24.89 8.11 20.66
N GLY A 111 -25.44 8.14 19.44
CA GLY A 111 -25.89 9.39 18.81
C GLY A 111 -24.74 10.34 18.46
N HIS A 112 -23.50 9.87 18.46
CA HIS A 112 -22.30 10.66 18.21
C HIS A 112 -22.05 10.89 16.72
N ARG A 113 -21.31 11.95 16.41
CA ARG A 113 -20.90 12.38 15.08
C ARG A 113 -19.40 12.24 14.93
N PHE A 114 -18.98 11.90 13.71
CA PHE A 114 -17.57 11.79 13.35
C PHE A 114 -17.12 12.99 12.54
N ASP A 115 -15.89 13.45 12.79
CA ASP A 115 -15.26 14.50 12.00
C ASP A 115 -14.68 13.90 10.71
N PHE A 116 -15.51 13.91 9.66
CA PHE A 116 -15.11 13.41 8.35
C PHE A 116 -14.22 14.36 7.55
N ASP A 117 -14.01 15.57 8.05
CA ASP A 117 -13.16 16.57 7.38
C ASP A 117 -11.74 16.53 7.96
N ASN A 118 -11.59 16.14 9.24
CA ASN A 118 -10.30 15.97 9.91
C ASN A 118 -9.80 14.51 9.94
N VAL A 119 -9.71 13.90 8.75
CA VAL A 119 -9.23 12.51 8.61
C VAL A 119 -7.71 12.47 8.59
N GLY A 120 -7.11 11.78 9.56
CA GLY A 120 -5.65 11.61 9.66
C GLY A 120 -5.18 10.36 8.93
N ILE A 121 -4.10 10.46 8.14
CA ILE A 121 -3.40 9.29 7.58
C ILE A 121 -2.30 8.87 8.56
N LEU A 122 -2.40 7.65 9.08
CA LEU A 122 -1.45 7.12 10.06
C LEU A 122 -0.28 6.41 9.38
N ASP A 123 -0.55 5.64 8.33
CA ASP A 123 0.47 4.89 7.59
C ASP A 123 0.01 4.57 6.16
N VAL A 124 0.97 4.26 5.27
CA VAL A 124 0.69 3.83 3.89
C VAL A 124 1.41 2.51 3.61
N ALA A 125 0.66 1.51 3.13
CA ALA A 125 1.20 0.22 2.76
C ALA A 125 0.41 -0.41 1.60
N GLY A 126 1.08 -0.68 0.47
CA GLY A 126 0.46 -1.35 -0.69
C GLY A 126 0.09 -2.81 -0.44
N SER A 127 0.76 -3.49 0.49
CA SER A 127 0.44 -4.89 0.84
C SER A 127 -0.74 -4.97 1.81
N TYR A 128 -1.75 -5.76 1.44
CA TYR A 128 -2.93 -5.97 2.28
C TYR A 128 -2.57 -6.55 3.66
N GLN A 129 -1.66 -7.53 3.72
CA GLN A 129 -1.25 -8.13 4.99
C GLN A 129 -0.51 -7.14 5.88
N LYS A 130 0.33 -6.29 5.27
CA LYS A 130 1.01 -5.22 5.99
C LYS A 130 0.01 -4.19 6.52
N ARG A 131 -1.02 -3.84 5.74
CA ARG A 131 -2.08 -2.93 6.21
C ARG A 131 -2.87 -3.48 7.38
N ILE A 132 -3.28 -4.74 7.34
CA ILE A 132 -3.98 -5.37 8.47
C ILE A 132 -3.10 -5.33 9.73
N PHE A 133 -1.83 -5.70 9.60
CA PHE A 133 -0.91 -5.67 10.73
C PHE A 133 -0.74 -4.25 11.29
N LEU A 134 -0.52 -3.24 10.44
CA LEU A 134 -0.38 -1.86 10.88
C LEU A 134 -1.67 -1.30 11.49
N GLU A 135 -2.84 -1.63 10.93
CA GLU A 135 -4.15 -1.29 11.50
C GLU A 135 -4.28 -1.86 12.92
N MET A 136 -3.92 -3.14 13.13
CA MET A 136 -3.90 -3.77 14.44
C MET A 136 -2.98 -3.05 15.43
N VAL A 137 -1.77 -2.69 14.99
CA VAL A 137 -0.80 -1.94 15.80
C VAL A 137 -1.35 -0.57 16.20
N HIS A 138 -1.91 0.18 15.25
CA HIS A 138 -2.49 1.50 15.50
C HIS A 138 -3.71 1.45 16.44
N ILE A 139 -4.57 0.44 16.28
CA ILE A 139 -5.69 0.19 17.20
C ILE A 139 -5.17 -0.16 18.60
N ASN A 140 -4.17 -1.03 18.71
CA ASN A 140 -3.61 -1.46 20.00
C ASN A 140 -2.91 -0.31 20.75
N ASN A 141 -2.20 0.54 20.02
CA ASN A 141 -1.46 1.66 20.60
C ASN A 141 -2.37 2.83 21.00
N ASN A 142 -3.60 2.87 20.52
CA ASN A 142 -4.56 3.92 20.85
C ASN A 142 -5.58 3.42 21.88
N SER A 143 -5.45 3.86 23.13
CA SER A 143 -6.35 3.49 24.24
C SER A 143 -7.80 3.92 24.01
N ASN A 144 -8.02 4.95 23.20
CA ASN A 144 -9.33 5.52 22.90
C ASN A 144 -9.91 5.00 21.57
N SER A 145 -9.35 3.92 21.03
CA SER A 145 -9.83 3.33 19.79
C SER A 145 -11.26 2.79 19.94
N ILE A 146 -12.15 3.21 19.03
CA ILE A 146 -13.55 2.76 18.96
C ILE A 146 -13.68 1.34 18.37
N ASN A 147 -12.62 0.83 17.71
CA ASN A 147 -12.59 -0.50 17.09
C ASN A 147 -12.89 -1.64 18.07
N LYS A 148 -13.35 -2.77 17.54
CA LYS A 148 -13.68 -3.95 18.36
C LYS A 148 -12.39 -4.65 18.80
N LYS A 149 -12.39 -5.28 19.98
CA LYS A 149 -11.25 -6.11 20.45
C LYS A 149 -10.90 -7.24 19.49
N THR A 150 -11.90 -7.75 18.74
CA THR A 150 -11.68 -8.73 17.66
C THR A 150 -10.78 -8.21 16.55
N ASP A 151 -10.72 -6.89 16.35
CA ASP A 151 -9.94 -6.27 15.29
C ASP A 151 -8.42 -6.35 15.56
N VAL A 152 -8.00 -6.69 16.79
CA VAL A 152 -6.60 -6.93 17.19
C VAL A 152 -6.29 -8.42 17.42
N SER A 153 -7.29 -9.31 17.27
CA SER A 153 -7.18 -10.72 17.68
C SER A 153 -6.11 -11.56 16.97
N ARG A 154 -5.67 -11.18 15.77
CA ARG A 154 -4.59 -11.89 15.05
C ARG A 154 -3.19 -11.38 15.38
N LEU A 155 -3.07 -10.39 16.25
CA LEU A 155 -1.77 -9.94 16.74
C LEU A 155 -1.23 -11.00 17.71
N SER A 156 -0.10 -11.63 17.38
CA SER A 156 0.54 -12.61 18.28
C SER A 156 0.85 -11.96 19.63
N CYS A 157 0.70 -12.72 20.72
CA CYS A 157 1.01 -12.27 22.07
C CYS A 157 2.43 -11.69 22.20
N ILE A 158 3.39 -12.21 21.43
CA ILE A 158 4.76 -11.70 21.37
C ILE A 158 4.77 -10.25 20.88
N TYR A 159 4.04 -9.95 19.79
CA TYR A 159 3.96 -8.59 19.26
C TYR A 159 3.22 -7.66 20.20
N SER A 160 2.11 -8.12 20.80
CA SER A 160 1.39 -7.32 21.81
C SER A 160 2.31 -6.94 22.98
N TYR A 161 3.12 -7.90 23.47
CA TYR A 161 4.08 -7.67 24.54
C TYR A 161 5.20 -6.70 24.13
N LEU A 162 5.74 -6.83 22.92
CA LEU A 162 6.79 -5.92 22.44
C LEU A 162 6.26 -4.50 22.28
N LEU A 163 5.07 -4.34 21.71
CA LEU A 163 4.43 -3.04 21.55
C LEU A 163 4.11 -2.39 22.90
N SER A 164 3.67 -3.16 23.90
CA SER A 164 3.37 -2.61 25.22
C SER A 164 4.60 -2.18 26.02
N ASN A 165 5.77 -2.82 25.81
CA ASN A 165 6.95 -2.63 26.66
C ASN A 165 8.09 -1.83 26.02
N HIS A 166 8.17 -1.74 24.69
CA HIS A 166 9.31 -1.12 24.01
C HIS A 166 8.98 0.07 23.12
N PHE A 167 7.71 0.33 22.81
CA PHE A 167 7.30 1.35 21.84
C PHE A 167 6.25 2.35 22.38
N ARG A 168 6.27 2.59 23.69
CA ARG A 168 5.41 3.59 24.36
C ARG A 168 6.13 4.92 24.55
#